data_AF-A0A453FNK3-F1
#
_entry.id   AF-A0A453FNK3-F1
#
_cell.length_a   1.000
_cell.length_b   1.000
_cell.length_c   1.000
_cell.angle_alpha   90.00
_cell.angle_beta   90.00
_cell.angle_gamma   90.00
#
_symmetry.space_group_name_H-M   'P 1'
#
loop_
_entity.id
_entity.type
_entity.pdbx_description
1 polymer ?
#
loop_
_entity_poly.entity_id
_entity_poly.type
_entity_poly.pdbx_seq_one_letter_code
_entity_poly.pdbx_strand_id
1 'polypeptide(L)'
;LKQEKVDYIVAPYEADAQMTFLSVNKLVDAVITEDSDLIPFGCSRIIFKMDKFGQGVEFQITRLEQNRELDLNGFTKQMLLEMCILSGCDYLPSLPGMGVKRAHALIQKLKSHEKVIKHLRYSAVSVPPQYEENFKKAIWAFQFQRVYDPATEDIVHLSGIPHDLSEDDFLGPWLPQAVVKGIALGEIDPLTKEPFEASIPSSAPAADKGYPVKESIIPSNGKKRLELPVQKNILTNYF
;
A
#
# COMPACT_ATOMS: atom_id res chain seq x y z
N LEU A 1 -19.64 -11.31 -2.82
CA LEU A 1 -18.54 -12.24 -2.48
C LEU A 1 -19.04 -13.44 -1.69
N LYS A 2 -19.59 -13.28 -0.46
CA LYS A 2 -20.14 -14.42 0.33
C LYS A 2 -21.15 -15.28 -0.44
N GLN A 3 -22.13 -14.67 -1.11
CA GLN A 3 -23.15 -15.39 -1.89
C GLN A 3 -22.54 -16.21 -3.04
N GLU A 4 -21.51 -15.66 -3.69
CA GLU A 4 -20.78 -16.29 -4.79
C GLU A 4 -19.67 -17.23 -4.33
N LYS A 5 -19.52 -17.45 -3.01
CA LYS A 5 -18.45 -18.27 -2.39
C LYS A 5 -17.04 -17.84 -2.80
N VAL A 6 -16.83 -16.52 -2.92
CA VAL A 6 -15.52 -15.93 -3.14
C VAL A 6 -14.95 -15.48 -1.80
N ASP A 7 -13.77 -15.99 -1.47
CA ASP A 7 -13.04 -15.61 -0.26
C ASP A 7 -12.63 -14.14 -0.31
N TYR A 8 -12.65 -13.49 0.85
CA TYR A 8 -12.18 -12.13 1.00
C TYR A 8 -11.58 -11.94 2.37
N ILE A 9 -10.66 -10.97 2.46
CA ILE A 9 -10.03 -10.55 3.70
C ILE A 9 -10.07 -9.03 3.68
N VAL A 10 -10.59 -8.42 4.75
CA VAL A 10 -10.43 -6.98 4.98
C VAL A 10 -9.08 -6.77 5.66
N ALA A 11 -8.19 -6.01 5.02
CA ALA A 11 -6.91 -5.65 5.63
C ALA A 11 -7.17 -4.81 6.90
N PRO A 12 -6.35 -4.95 7.96
CA PRO A 12 -6.47 -4.11 9.15
C PRO A 12 -6.14 -2.65 8.85
N TYR A 13 -5.26 -2.41 7.87
CA TYR A 13 -4.79 -1.11 7.43
C TYR A 13 -4.81 -1.03 5.89
N GLU A 14 -3.64 -0.97 5.24
CA GLU A 14 -3.55 -0.86 3.78
C GLU A 14 -3.69 -2.21 3.09
N ALA A 15 -4.52 -2.23 2.03
CA ALA A 15 -4.69 -3.41 1.20
C ALA A 15 -3.40 -3.77 0.44
N ASP A 16 -2.55 -2.80 0.12
CA ASP A 16 -1.31 -3.01 -0.64
C ASP A 16 -0.30 -3.84 0.14
N ALA A 17 -0.11 -3.53 1.43
CA ALA A 17 0.66 -4.36 2.35
C ALA A 17 0.04 -5.74 2.52
N GLN A 18 -1.28 -5.83 2.71
CA GLN A 18 -1.97 -7.11 2.88
C GLN A 18 -1.81 -8.03 1.66
N MET A 19 -2.02 -7.50 0.45
CA MET A 19 -1.85 -8.25 -0.79
C MET A 19 -0.40 -8.66 -1.01
N THR A 20 0.55 -7.79 -0.67
CA THR A 20 1.98 -8.13 -0.71
C THR A 20 2.31 -9.26 0.25
N PHE A 21 1.78 -9.24 1.48
CA PHE A 21 1.96 -10.32 2.45
C PHE A 21 1.47 -11.66 1.89
N LEU A 22 0.28 -11.69 1.31
CA LEU A 22 -0.26 -12.90 0.68
C LEU A 22 0.62 -13.39 -0.47
N SER A 23 1.14 -12.47 -1.30
CA SER A 23 2.02 -12.81 -2.43
C SER A 23 3.37 -13.37 -1.97
N VAL A 24 4.03 -12.71 -1.02
CA VAL A 24 5.36 -13.11 -0.52
C VAL A 24 5.31 -14.44 0.23
N ASN A 25 4.22 -14.69 0.97
CA ASN A 25 3.98 -15.96 1.66
C ASN A 25 3.39 -17.06 0.76
N LYS A 26 3.26 -16.81 -0.56
CA LYS A 26 2.77 -17.78 -1.55
C LYS A 26 1.34 -18.28 -1.28
N LEU A 27 0.52 -17.43 -0.66
CA LEU A 27 -0.92 -17.68 -0.49
C LEU A 27 -1.70 -17.32 -1.76
N VAL A 28 -1.12 -16.49 -2.63
CA VAL A 28 -1.64 -16.15 -3.96
C VAL A 28 -0.53 -16.18 -5.02
N ASP A 29 -0.90 -16.49 -6.26
CA ASP A 29 0.04 -16.56 -7.39
C ASP A 29 0.34 -15.21 -8.03
N ALA A 30 -0.61 -14.27 -7.97
CA ALA A 30 -0.49 -12.92 -8.54
C ALA A 30 -1.46 -11.97 -7.83
N VAL A 31 -1.14 -10.68 -7.85
CA VAL A 31 -2.03 -9.62 -7.37
C VAL A 31 -2.53 -8.79 -8.55
N ILE A 32 -3.84 -8.51 -8.60
CA ILE A 32 -4.44 -7.63 -9.59
C ILE A 32 -4.72 -6.29 -8.92
N THR A 33 -4.14 -5.21 -9.45
CA THR A 33 -4.33 -3.85 -8.93
C THR A 33 -3.98 -2.83 -10.00
N GLU A 34 -4.47 -1.60 -9.88
CA GLU A 34 -3.97 -0.46 -10.67
C GLU A 34 -2.90 0.33 -9.92
N ASP A 35 -2.70 0.01 -8.63
CA ASP A 35 -1.77 0.71 -7.76
C ASP A 35 -0.34 0.18 -7.91
N SER A 36 0.58 1.05 -8.31
CA SER A 36 1.98 0.70 -8.46
C SER A 36 2.75 0.58 -7.15
N ASP A 37 2.17 0.99 -6.03
CA ASP A 37 2.87 1.02 -4.74
C ASP A 37 3.18 -0.39 -4.22
N LEU A 38 2.54 -1.43 -4.77
CA LEU A 38 2.91 -2.82 -4.52
C LEU A 38 4.33 -3.17 -4.99
N ILE A 39 4.90 -2.41 -5.92
CA ILE A 39 6.29 -2.59 -6.38
C ILE A 39 7.28 -2.30 -5.25
N PRO A 40 7.28 -1.12 -4.60
CA PRO A 40 8.13 -0.86 -3.44
C PRO A 40 7.81 -1.73 -2.21
N PHE A 41 6.55 -2.17 -2.01
CA PHE A 41 6.24 -3.20 -1.00
C PHE A 41 6.95 -4.55 -1.28
N GLY A 42 7.34 -4.80 -2.52
CA GLY A 42 8.09 -5.99 -2.91
C GLY A 42 7.21 -7.15 -3.40
N CYS A 43 5.99 -6.86 -3.86
CA CYS A 43 5.12 -7.85 -4.48
C CYS A 43 5.79 -8.48 -5.70
N SER A 44 5.73 -9.81 -5.81
CA SER A 44 6.56 -10.55 -6.76
C SER A 44 5.99 -10.54 -8.18
N ARG A 45 4.66 -10.56 -8.30
CA ARG A 45 3.93 -10.66 -9.56
C ARG A 45 2.63 -9.86 -9.46
N ILE A 46 2.51 -8.84 -10.30
CA ILE A 46 1.38 -7.91 -10.32
C ILE A 46 0.79 -7.89 -11.73
N ILE A 47 -0.53 -7.83 -11.83
CA ILE A 47 -1.26 -7.66 -13.10
C ILE A 47 -1.95 -6.30 -13.03
N PHE A 48 -1.43 -5.36 -13.80
CA PHE A 48 -1.98 -4.02 -13.97
C PHE A 48 -2.96 -3.97 -15.14
N LYS A 49 -3.86 -2.97 -15.15
CA LYS A 49 -4.72 -2.61 -16.28
C LYS A 49 -5.53 -3.80 -16.82
N MET A 50 -5.98 -4.68 -15.93
CA MET A 50 -6.73 -5.88 -16.33
C MET A 50 -8.14 -5.49 -16.76
N ASP A 51 -8.49 -5.77 -18.02
CA ASP A 51 -9.82 -5.52 -18.55
C ASP A 51 -10.83 -6.61 -18.13
N LYS A 52 -12.11 -6.38 -18.45
CA LYS A 52 -13.20 -7.33 -18.17
C LYS A 52 -13.10 -8.67 -18.93
N PHE A 53 -12.18 -8.76 -19.90
CA PHE A 53 -11.91 -9.98 -20.67
C PHE A 53 -10.64 -10.70 -20.17
N GLY A 54 -9.99 -10.19 -19.12
CA GLY A 54 -8.81 -10.79 -18.51
C GLY A 54 -7.48 -10.40 -19.17
N GLN A 55 -7.47 -9.40 -20.06
CA GLN A 55 -6.24 -8.90 -20.66
C GLN A 55 -5.63 -7.81 -19.76
N GLY A 56 -4.37 -7.94 -19.39
CA GLY A 56 -3.66 -6.98 -18.54
C GLY A 56 -2.17 -6.92 -18.85
N VAL A 57 -1.47 -6.07 -18.12
CA VAL A 57 -0.01 -5.87 -18.19
C VAL A 57 0.62 -6.51 -16.96
N GLU A 58 1.46 -7.50 -17.18
CA GLU A 58 2.11 -8.24 -16.10
C GLU A 58 3.46 -7.61 -15.73
N PHE A 59 3.63 -7.30 -14.45
CA PHE A 59 4.90 -7.01 -13.82
C PHE A 59 5.41 -8.24 -13.06
N GLN A 60 6.69 -8.58 -13.25
CA GLN A 60 7.38 -9.60 -12.47
C GLN A 60 8.72 -9.07 -11.98
N ILE A 61 8.96 -9.13 -10.67
CA ILE A 61 10.19 -8.64 -10.07
C ILE A 61 11.45 -9.36 -10.58
N THR A 62 11.31 -10.61 -11.01
CA THR A 62 12.40 -11.42 -11.61
C THR A 62 12.78 -10.97 -13.02
N ARG A 63 11.93 -10.19 -13.69
CA ARG A 63 12.18 -9.63 -15.03
C ARG A 63 12.62 -8.18 -15.00
N LEU A 64 12.91 -7.62 -13.82
CA LEU A 64 13.28 -6.21 -13.65
C LEU A 64 14.49 -5.80 -14.53
N GLU A 65 15.47 -6.70 -14.70
CA GLU A 65 16.65 -6.46 -15.53
C GLU A 65 16.35 -6.36 -17.03
N GLN A 66 15.16 -6.79 -17.47
CA GLN A 66 14.71 -6.73 -18.86
C GLN A 66 14.04 -5.39 -19.18
N ASN A 67 13.90 -4.50 -18.19
CA ASN A 67 13.30 -3.20 -18.39
C ASN A 67 14.09 -2.37 -19.42
N ARG A 68 13.37 -1.74 -20.35
CA ARG A 68 13.97 -0.98 -21.46
C ARG A 68 14.06 0.51 -21.16
N GLU A 69 13.16 1.03 -20.35
CA GLU A 69 13.10 2.48 -20.07
C GLU A 69 14.11 2.91 -19.02
N LEU A 70 14.28 2.11 -17.96
CA LEU A 70 15.27 2.31 -16.93
C LEU A 70 16.17 1.07 -16.86
N ASP A 71 17.48 1.29 -16.92
CA ASP A 71 18.44 0.22 -16.71
C ASP A 71 18.48 -0.19 -15.24
N LEU A 72 17.75 -1.24 -14.91
CA LEU A 72 17.65 -1.80 -13.56
C LEU A 72 18.58 -3.01 -13.38
N ASN A 73 19.57 -3.19 -14.26
CA ASN A 73 20.55 -4.25 -14.10
C ASN A 73 21.31 -4.10 -12.77
N GLY A 74 21.34 -5.16 -11.97
CA GLY A 74 21.98 -5.16 -10.66
C GLY A 74 21.27 -4.33 -9.60
N PHE A 75 20.03 -3.88 -9.82
CA PHE A 75 19.20 -3.30 -8.76
C PHE A 75 18.75 -4.40 -7.79
N THR A 76 19.02 -4.18 -6.50
CA THR A 76 18.44 -5.00 -5.44
C THR A 76 17.02 -4.53 -5.12
N LYS A 77 16.23 -5.36 -4.42
CA LYS A 77 14.91 -4.96 -3.91
C LYS A 77 15.00 -3.69 -3.03
N GLN A 78 16.06 -3.59 -2.22
CA GLN A 78 16.31 -2.40 -1.39
C GLN A 78 16.59 -1.17 -2.24
N MET A 79 17.42 -1.28 -3.30
CA MET A 79 17.68 -0.16 -4.20
C MET A 79 16.40 0.28 -4.93
N LEU A 80 15.54 -0.66 -5.33
CA LEU A 80 14.26 -0.38 -5.94
C LEU A 80 13.33 0.39 -4.99
N LEU A 81 13.18 -0.09 -3.75
CA LEU A 81 12.41 0.58 -2.69
C LEU A 81 12.91 2.01 -2.45
N GLU A 82 14.22 2.17 -2.24
CA GLU A 82 14.82 3.49 -1.99
C GLU A 82 14.67 4.44 -3.19
N MET A 83 14.74 3.92 -4.41
CA MET A 83 14.48 4.69 -5.62
C MET A 83 13.02 5.19 -5.66
N CYS A 84 12.05 4.33 -5.35
CA CYS A 84 10.64 4.70 -5.31
C CYS A 84 10.38 5.78 -4.24
N ILE A 85 10.88 5.59 -3.01
CA ILE A 85 10.74 6.59 -1.93
C ILE A 85 11.40 7.93 -2.33
N LEU A 86 12.59 7.90 -2.94
CA LEU A 86 13.24 9.14 -3.42
C LEU A 86 12.39 9.87 -4.47
N SER A 87 11.69 9.13 -5.33
CA SER A 87 10.80 9.72 -6.34
C SER A 87 9.50 10.28 -5.78
N GLY A 88 9.21 10.01 -4.51
CA GLY A 88 8.03 10.44 -3.77
C GLY A 88 7.02 9.31 -3.64
N CYS A 89 6.46 9.17 -2.45
CA CYS A 89 5.37 8.25 -2.13
C CYS A 89 4.48 8.86 -1.04
N ASP A 90 3.41 8.15 -0.68
CA ASP A 90 2.44 8.60 0.32
C ASP A 90 3.05 8.82 1.71
N TYR A 91 4.13 8.10 2.04
CA TYR A 91 4.83 8.26 3.33
C TYR A 91 5.86 9.39 3.35
N LEU A 92 6.39 9.79 2.18
CA LEU A 92 7.41 10.83 2.08
C LEU A 92 7.34 11.56 0.74
N PRO A 93 7.05 12.88 0.73
CA PRO A 93 7.11 13.66 -0.50
C PRO A 93 8.55 13.73 -1.01
N SER A 94 8.71 13.74 -2.33
CA SER A 94 10.02 13.85 -2.95
C SER A 94 10.67 15.22 -2.75
N LEU A 95 11.99 15.26 -2.89
CA LEU A 95 12.72 16.53 -2.94
C LEU A 95 12.39 17.29 -4.23
N PRO A 96 12.47 18.64 -4.24
CA PRO A 96 12.22 19.43 -5.44
C PRO A 96 13.06 18.96 -6.64
N GLY A 97 12.39 18.64 -7.75
CA GLY A 97 13.02 18.12 -8.97
C GLY A 97 13.49 16.67 -8.89
N MET A 98 13.09 15.92 -7.85
CA MET A 98 13.35 14.49 -7.71
C MET A 98 12.18 13.68 -8.24
N GLY A 99 12.30 13.19 -9.48
CA GLY A 99 11.40 12.20 -10.07
C GLY A 99 12.10 10.87 -10.31
N VAL A 100 11.37 9.86 -10.81
CA VAL A 100 11.85 8.47 -10.97
C VAL A 100 13.18 8.39 -11.73
N LYS A 101 13.32 9.08 -12.87
CA LYS A 101 14.57 9.06 -13.67
C LYS A 101 15.78 9.61 -12.89
N ARG A 102 15.59 10.67 -12.10
CA ARG A 102 16.67 11.27 -11.29
C ARG A 102 17.00 10.40 -10.10
N ALA A 103 15.98 9.87 -9.42
CA ALA A 103 16.15 8.93 -8.31
C ALA A 103 16.90 7.67 -8.77
N HIS A 104 16.51 7.10 -9.91
CA HIS A 104 17.18 5.98 -10.57
C HIS A 104 18.66 6.27 -10.81
N ALA A 105 18.99 7.36 -11.51
CA ALA A 105 20.38 7.71 -11.82
C ALA A 105 21.24 7.87 -10.54
N LEU A 106 20.68 8.46 -9.49
CA LEU A 106 21.36 8.64 -8.21
C LEU A 106 21.57 7.33 -7.45
N ILE A 107 20.55 6.47 -7.37
CA ILE A 107 20.66 5.15 -6.73
C ILE A 107 21.58 4.23 -7.54
N GLN A 108 21.50 4.23 -8.86
CA GLN A 108 22.38 3.43 -9.72
C GLN A 108 23.85 3.80 -9.49
N LYS A 109 24.15 5.10 -9.30
CA LYS A 109 25.51 5.61 -9.06
C LYS A 109 25.98 5.42 -7.61
N LEU A 110 25.13 5.73 -6.64
CA LEU A 110 25.53 5.85 -5.22
C LEU A 110 25.14 4.65 -4.37
N LYS A 111 24.26 3.78 -4.87
CA LYS A 111 23.83 2.48 -4.29
C LYS A 111 23.02 2.52 -3.00
N SER A 112 22.88 3.66 -2.33
CA SER A 112 21.99 3.81 -1.16
C SER A 112 21.45 5.22 -0.97
N HIS A 113 20.26 5.33 -0.38
CA HIS A 113 19.59 6.59 -0.06
C HIS A 113 20.45 7.51 0.82
N GLU A 114 21.16 6.96 1.81
CA GLU A 114 22.06 7.74 2.70
C GLU A 114 23.13 8.47 1.90
N LYS A 115 23.76 7.78 0.94
CA LYS A 115 24.78 8.36 0.06
C LYS A 115 24.16 9.39 -0.89
N VAL A 116 22.95 9.13 -1.40
CA VAL A 116 22.20 10.08 -2.24
C VAL A 116 21.89 11.36 -1.47
N ILE A 117 21.30 11.25 -0.27
CA ILE A 117 20.94 12.39 0.58
C ILE A 117 22.19 13.20 0.93
N LYS A 118 23.27 12.53 1.33
CA LYS A 118 24.56 13.18 1.61
C LYS A 118 25.09 13.93 0.38
N HIS A 119 25.07 13.31 -0.80
CA HIS A 119 25.50 13.95 -2.06
C HIS A 119 24.66 15.20 -2.40
N LEU A 120 23.35 15.14 -2.22
CA LEU A 120 22.44 16.26 -2.49
C LEU A 120 22.67 17.45 -1.56
N ARG A 121 22.95 17.19 -0.27
CA ARG A 121 23.31 18.25 0.70
C ARG A 121 24.55 19.04 0.28
N TYR A 122 25.54 18.38 -0.33
CA TYR A 122 26.74 19.06 -0.85
C TYR A 122 26.51 19.80 -2.17
N SER A 123 25.45 19.44 -2.92
CA SER A 123 25.18 19.97 -4.27
C SER A 123 24.18 21.15 -4.26
N ALA A 124 24.09 21.87 -3.14
CA ALA A 124 23.20 23.03 -2.91
C ALA A 124 21.70 22.75 -3.07
N VAL A 125 21.26 21.48 -3.01
CA VAL A 125 19.84 21.13 -2.94
C VAL A 125 19.38 21.30 -1.48
N SER A 126 18.28 22.02 -1.29
CA SER A 126 17.66 22.18 0.04
C SER A 126 17.03 20.86 0.48
N VAL A 127 17.75 20.12 1.33
CA VAL A 127 17.24 18.89 1.98
C VAL A 127 16.72 19.27 3.36
N PRO A 128 15.43 19.04 3.67
CA PRO A 128 14.89 19.30 5.01
C PRO A 128 15.65 18.53 6.10
N PRO A 129 15.84 19.09 7.31
CA PRO A 129 16.61 18.43 8.37
C PRO A 129 16.07 17.05 8.76
N GLN A 130 14.75 16.87 8.78
CA GLN A 130 14.07 15.62 9.14
C GLN A 130 13.89 14.66 7.95
N TYR A 131 14.30 15.04 6.74
CA TYR A 131 14.04 14.22 5.55
C TYR A 131 14.63 12.82 5.67
N GLU A 132 15.84 12.70 6.21
CA GLU A 132 16.54 11.43 6.37
C GLU A 132 15.88 10.52 7.41
N GLU A 133 15.36 11.08 8.50
CA GLU A 133 14.59 10.33 9.50
C GLU A 133 13.25 9.86 8.92
N ASN A 134 12.53 10.74 8.23
CA ASN A 134 11.26 10.39 7.59
C ASN A 134 11.46 9.38 6.46
N PHE A 135 12.61 9.39 5.78
CA PHE A 135 12.98 8.37 4.80
C PHE A 135 13.10 6.99 5.44
N LYS A 136 13.71 6.89 6.63
CA LYS A 136 13.76 5.63 7.38
C LYS A 136 12.36 5.16 7.77
N LYS A 137 11.49 6.06 8.22
CA LYS A 137 10.08 5.75 8.51
C LYS A 137 9.33 5.26 7.27
N ALA A 138 9.56 5.87 6.10
CA ALA A 138 8.97 5.42 4.85
C ALA A 138 9.45 4.01 4.44
N ILE A 139 10.74 3.69 4.61
CA ILE A 139 11.25 2.32 4.43
C ILE A 139 10.51 1.36 5.37
N TRP A 140 10.37 1.73 6.65
CA TRP A 140 9.69 0.90 7.63
C TRP A 140 8.21 0.68 7.33
N ALA A 141 7.51 1.71 6.84
CA ALA A 141 6.13 1.57 6.37
C ALA A 141 6.03 0.50 5.27
N PHE A 142 6.88 0.57 4.24
CA PHE A 142 6.88 -0.44 3.16
C PHE A 142 7.31 -1.84 3.60
N GLN A 143 8.15 -1.99 4.62
CA GLN A 143 8.69 -3.31 5.01
C GLN A 143 7.93 -3.97 6.15
N PHE A 144 7.40 -3.18 7.08
CA PHE A 144 6.94 -3.63 8.39
C PHE A 144 5.52 -3.17 8.70
N GLN A 145 4.74 -2.69 7.73
CA GLN A 145 3.33 -2.40 8.00
C GLN A 145 2.61 -3.62 8.57
N ARG A 146 1.70 -3.38 9.52
CA ARG A 146 0.92 -4.43 10.15
C ARG A 146 -0.16 -4.95 9.19
N VAL A 147 -0.26 -6.26 9.09
CA VAL A 147 -1.17 -6.99 8.19
C VAL A 147 -1.84 -8.12 8.96
N TYR A 148 -2.93 -8.68 8.43
CA TYR A 148 -3.60 -9.84 9.01
C TYR A 148 -3.05 -11.13 8.41
N ASP A 149 -2.67 -12.07 9.26
CA ASP A 149 -2.29 -13.42 8.85
C ASP A 149 -3.47 -14.38 9.02
N PRO A 150 -4.04 -14.93 7.93
CA PRO A 150 -5.17 -15.86 8.02
C PRO A 150 -4.82 -17.20 8.69
N ALA A 151 -3.54 -17.56 8.81
CA ALA A 151 -3.14 -18.81 9.47
C ALA A 151 -3.16 -18.69 11.00
N THR A 152 -2.69 -17.56 11.54
CA THR A 152 -2.69 -17.27 12.99
C THR A 152 -3.95 -16.53 13.44
N GLU A 153 -4.73 -16.01 12.49
CA GLU A 153 -5.91 -15.16 12.73
C GLU A 153 -5.59 -13.93 13.58
N ASP A 154 -4.39 -13.36 13.42
CA ASP A 154 -3.91 -12.22 14.19
C ASP A 154 -3.14 -11.21 13.32
N ILE A 155 -2.82 -10.05 13.91
CA ILE A 155 -1.92 -9.08 13.30
C ILE A 155 -0.49 -9.60 13.33
N VAL A 156 0.21 -9.44 12.21
CA VAL A 156 1.65 -9.63 12.09
C VAL A 156 2.27 -8.47 11.33
N HIS A 157 3.59 -8.39 11.30
CA HIS A 157 4.28 -7.48 10.38
C HIS A 157 4.43 -8.12 9.00
N LEU A 158 4.35 -7.30 7.94
CA LEU A 158 4.55 -7.73 6.54
C LEU A 158 5.86 -8.52 6.35
N SER A 159 6.95 -8.05 6.96
CA SER A 159 8.24 -8.73 7.02
C SER A 159 8.76 -8.78 8.46
N GLY A 160 9.70 -9.67 8.75
CA GLY A 160 10.33 -9.76 10.07
C GLY A 160 11.00 -8.45 10.47
N ILE A 161 10.66 -7.95 11.66
CA ILE A 161 11.20 -6.69 12.19
C ILE A 161 12.65 -6.86 12.71
N PRO A 162 13.52 -5.87 12.51
CA PRO A 162 14.80 -5.78 13.21
C PRO A 162 14.59 -5.65 14.73
N HIS A 163 15.47 -6.27 15.52
CA HIS A 163 15.38 -6.24 16.99
C HIS A 163 15.39 -4.83 17.61
N ASP A 164 15.96 -3.86 16.90
CA ASP A 164 16.14 -2.49 17.38
C ASP A 164 14.98 -1.54 17.02
N LEU A 165 13.96 -2.03 16.32
CA LEU A 165 12.81 -1.24 15.92
C LEU A 165 11.82 -1.17 17.08
N SER A 166 11.66 0.01 17.69
CA SER A 166 10.61 0.24 18.69
C SER A 166 9.25 0.01 18.04
N GLU A 167 8.38 -0.77 18.68
CA GLU A 167 6.99 -0.97 18.25
C GLU A 167 6.21 0.35 18.31
N ASP A 168 6.33 1.14 17.25
CA ASP A 168 5.69 2.43 17.12
C ASP A 168 4.38 2.27 16.33
N ASP A 169 3.34 3.00 16.76
CA ASP A 169 1.98 2.89 16.23
C ASP A 169 1.86 3.42 14.79
N PHE A 170 2.89 4.09 14.27
CA PHE A 170 2.91 4.57 12.89
C PHE A 170 2.83 3.43 11.86
N LEU A 171 3.21 2.19 12.21
CA LEU A 171 3.06 1.00 11.36
C LEU A 171 1.63 0.43 11.34
N GLY A 172 0.69 1.15 11.96
CA GLY A 172 -0.69 0.76 12.21
C GLY A 172 -0.79 0.10 13.59
N PRO A 173 -1.59 0.59 14.56
CA PRO A 173 -1.58 0.13 15.96
C PRO A 173 -1.89 -1.37 16.15
N TRP A 174 -1.53 -1.94 17.30
CA TRP A 174 -1.98 -3.30 17.63
C TRP A 174 -3.47 -3.30 17.95
N LEU A 175 -4.18 -4.32 17.47
CA LEU A 175 -5.59 -4.56 17.80
C LEU A 175 -5.70 -5.90 18.52
N PRO A 176 -6.65 -6.06 19.45
CA PRO A 176 -6.94 -7.36 20.03
C PRO A 176 -7.27 -8.38 18.93
N GLN A 177 -6.79 -9.62 19.08
CA GLN A 177 -6.99 -10.69 18.09
C GLN A 177 -8.46 -10.85 17.66
N ALA A 178 -9.39 -10.80 18.62
CA ALA A 178 -10.83 -10.89 18.32
C ALA A 178 -11.33 -9.74 17.43
N VAL A 179 -10.78 -8.54 17.61
CA VAL A 179 -11.15 -7.35 16.82
C VAL A 179 -10.60 -7.47 15.41
N VAL A 180 -9.30 -7.80 15.25
CA VAL A 180 -8.72 -7.93 13.91
C VAL A 180 -9.37 -9.07 13.12
N LYS A 181 -9.65 -10.22 13.77
CA LYS A 181 -10.36 -11.32 13.13
C LYS A 181 -11.75 -10.89 12.66
N GLY A 182 -12.49 -10.19 13.52
CA GLY A 182 -13.80 -9.66 13.15
C GLY A 182 -13.73 -8.65 12.00
N ILE A 183 -12.69 -7.80 11.96
CA ILE A 183 -12.45 -6.88 10.83
C ILE A 183 -12.19 -7.69 9.56
N ALA A 184 -11.25 -8.64 9.60
CA ALA A 184 -10.85 -9.45 8.45
C ALA A 184 -12.04 -10.21 7.83
N LEU A 185 -12.95 -10.69 8.68
CA LEU A 185 -14.20 -11.36 8.29
C LEU A 185 -15.33 -10.39 7.90
N GLY A 186 -15.13 -9.08 7.98
CA GLY A 186 -16.13 -8.05 7.68
C GLY A 186 -17.32 -8.05 8.64
N GLU A 187 -17.09 -8.48 9.89
CA GLU A 187 -18.08 -8.52 10.96
C GLU A 187 -17.98 -7.29 11.87
N ILE A 188 -16.78 -6.71 11.97
CA ILE A 188 -16.48 -5.51 12.75
C ILE A 188 -16.11 -4.36 11.81
N ASP A 189 -16.63 -3.17 12.10
CA ASP A 189 -16.25 -1.95 11.40
C ASP A 189 -14.81 -1.55 11.79
N PRO A 190 -13.88 -1.41 10.83
CA PRO A 190 -12.48 -1.09 11.11
C PRO A 190 -12.27 0.30 11.75
N LEU A 191 -13.23 1.22 11.59
CA LEU A 191 -13.16 2.57 12.16
C LEU A 191 -13.66 2.61 13.61
N THR A 192 -14.84 2.06 13.87
CA THR A 192 -15.46 2.10 15.21
C THR A 192 -14.97 0.97 16.11
N LYS A 193 -14.49 -0.13 15.52
CA LYS A 193 -14.15 -1.39 16.18
C LYS A 193 -15.35 -2.06 16.85
N GLU A 194 -16.55 -1.74 16.37
CA GLU A 194 -17.82 -2.32 16.81
C GLU A 194 -18.39 -3.25 15.73
N PRO A 195 -19.18 -4.27 16.11
CA PRO A 195 -19.85 -5.13 15.14
C PRO A 195 -20.80 -4.34 14.23
N PHE A 196 -20.85 -4.68 12.94
CA PHE A 196 -21.88 -4.15 12.06
C PHE A 196 -23.27 -4.58 12.55
N GLU A 197 -24.25 -3.66 12.52
CA GLU A 197 -25.63 -4.00 12.83
C GLU A 197 -26.10 -5.11 11.89
N ALA A 198 -26.53 -6.24 12.46
CA ALA A 198 -27.09 -7.33 11.67
C ALA A 198 -28.35 -6.83 10.96
N SER A 199 -28.29 -6.65 9.64
CA SER A 199 -29.49 -6.45 8.83
C SER A 199 -30.32 -7.73 8.95
N ILE A 200 -31.34 -7.71 9.79
CA ILE A 200 -32.35 -8.78 9.83
C ILE A 200 -32.90 -8.87 8.41
N PRO A 201 -32.81 -10.02 7.72
CA PRO A 201 -33.43 -10.17 6.42
C PRO A 201 -34.94 -10.00 6.62
N SER A 202 -35.47 -8.84 6.21
CA SER A 202 -36.91 -8.62 6.21
C SER A 202 -37.53 -9.62 5.24
N SER A 203 -38.10 -10.70 5.77
CA SER A 203 -39.00 -11.57 5.06
C SER A 203 -40.30 -10.80 4.76
N ALA A 204 -40.29 -9.97 3.73
CA ALA A 204 -41.47 -9.35 3.17
C ALA A 204 -41.51 -9.66 1.67
N PRO A 205 -42.63 -10.22 1.14
CA PRO A 205 -42.73 -10.56 -0.27
C PRO A 205 -42.65 -9.30 -1.13
N ALA A 206 -41.95 -9.42 -2.27
CA ALA A 206 -41.76 -8.37 -3.24
C ALA A 206 -43.10 -7.75 -3.66
N ALA A 207 -43.31 -6.49 -3.27
CA ALA A 207 -44.36 -5.64 -3.82
C ALA A 207 -43.69 -4.46 -4.52
N ASP A 208 -43.79 -4.51 -5.85
CA ASP A 208 -43.44 -3.47 -6.81
C ASP A 208 -44.03 -2.11 -6.40
N LYS A 209 -43.17 -1.14 -6.05
CA LYS A 209 -43.53 0.29 -5.98
C LYS A 209 -42.35 1.16 -6.39
N GLY A 210 -42.58 1.94 -7.44
CA GLY A 210 -41.62 2.81 -8.09
C GLY A 210 -41.02 3.91 -7.22
N TYR A 211 -39.86 4.37 -7.69
CA TYR A 211 -39.07 5.47 -7.16
C TYR A 211 -39.86 6.79 -7.04
N PRO A 212 -39.69 7.51 -5.93
CA PRO A 212 -39.68 8.96 -5.97
C PRO A 212 -38.33 9.51 -5.49
N VAL A 213 -37.79 10.40 -6.30
CA VAL A 213 -36.65 11.30 -6.02
C VAL A 213 -36.97 12.14 -4.77
N LYS A 214 -36.03 12.27 -3.84
CA LYS A 214 -36.06 13.32 -2.81
C LYS A 214 -34.70 13.98 -2.64
N GLU A 215 -34.80 15.30 -2.55
CA GLU A 215 -33.76 16.32 -2.53
C GLU A 215 -32.85 16.25 -1.30
N SER A 216 -31.64 16.76 -1.52
CA SER A 216 -30.54 16.93 -0.58
C SER A 216 -30.86 17.90 0.56
N ILE A 217 -30.71 17.43 1.80
CA ILE A 217 -30.62 18.27 3.00
C ILE A 217 -29.21 18.08 3.58
N ILE A 218 -28.45 19.17 3.65
CA ILE A 218 -27.12 19.25 4.25
C ILE A 218 -27.26 19.48 5.76
N PRO A 219 -26.55 18.73 6.62
CA PRO A 219 -26.16 19.22 7.93
C PRO A 219 -24.64 19.48 7.99
N SER A 220 -24.30 20.72 8.34
CA SER A 220 -22.98 21.17 8.76
C SER A 220 -22.63 20.62 10.14
N ASN A 221 -21.47 19.95 10.30
CA ASN A 221 -20.45 20.36 11.27
C ASN A 221 -19.19 19.50 11.18
N GLY A 222 -18.06 20.15 11.46
CA GLY A 222 -16.72 19.68 11.13
C GLY A 222 -16.16 18.57 12.00
N LYS A 223 -15.51 17.62 11.33
CA LYS A 223 -14.33 16.90 11.81
C LYS A 223 -13.37 16.82 10.63
N LYS A 224 -12.13 17.27 10.83
CA LYS A 224 -11.10 17.33 9.79
C LYS A 224 -10.88 15.91 9.24
N ARG A 225 -11.34 15.69 8.01
CA ARG A 225 -10.99 14.53 7.20
C ARG A 225 -9.48 14.60 6.95
N LEU A 226 -8.75 13.56 7.31
CA LEU A 226 -7.36 13.41 6.88
C LEU A 226 -7.44 13.09 5.38
N GLU A 227 -7.42 14.11 4.54
CA GLU A 227 -7.28 13.93 3.10
C GLU A 227 -5.82 13.61 2.81
N LEU A 228 -5.53 12.33 2.62
CA LEU A 228 -4.28 11.90 2.03
C LEU A 228 -4.31 12.25 0.54
N PRO A 229 -3.33 12.98 0.01
CA PRO A 229 -3.32 13.37 -1.39
C PRO A 229 -3.08 12.13 -2.26
N VAL A 230 -4.08 11.72 -3.03
CA VAL A 230 -3.92 10.70 -4.08
C VAL A 230 -2.98 11.27 -5.15
N GLN A 231 -1.71 10.87 -5.10
CA GLN A 231 -0.74 11.20 -6.14
C GLN A 231 -0.99 10.29 -7.36
N LYS A 232 -0.76 10.80 -8.57
CA LYS A 232 -0.96 10.02 -9.81
C LYS A 232 0.05 8.86 -9.85
N ASN A 233 -0.38 7.64 -10.18
CA ASN A 233 0.44 6.42 -10.37
C ASN A 233 1.52 6.61 -11.45
N ILE A 234 2.64 7.23 -11.09
CA ILE A 234 3.73 7.56 -12.02
C ILE A 234 4.64 6.35 -12.28
N LEU A 235 4.74 5.40 -11.34
CA LEU A 235 5.66 4.26 -11.43
C LEU A 235 5.25 3.26 -12.52
N THR A 236 3.95 3.06 -12.79
CA THR A 236 3.47 2.13 -13.84
C THR A 236 3.96 2.45 -15.25
N ASN A 237 4.45 3.66 -15.51
CA ASN A 237 5.01 4.01 -16.82
C ASN A 237 6.45 3.52 -16.99
N TYR A 238 7.13 3.16 -15.90
CA TYR A 238 8.56 2.85 -15.88
C TYR A 238 8.88 1.37 -15.63
N PHE A 239 7.87 0.56 -15.32
CA PHE A 239 8.00 -0.86 -14.95
C PHE A 239 7.13 -1.75 -15.82
#